data_AF-A0AAP1MMG4-F1
#
_entry.id   AF-A0AAP1MMG4-F1
#
_cell.length_a   1.000
_cell.length_b   1.000
_cell.length_c   1.000
_cell.angle_alpha   90.00
_cell.angle_beta   90.00
_cell.angle_gamma   90.00
#
_symmetry.space_group_name_H-M   'P 1'
#
loop_
_entity.id
_entity.type
_entity.pdbx_description
1 polymer ?
#
loop_
_entity_poly.entity_id
_entity_poly.type
_entity_poly.pdbx_seq_one_letter_code
_entity_poly.pdbx_strand_id
1 'polypeptide(L)'
;MKSIRPLTLILSLLLVACSGPQAGDSIPSGSTSSANTAITIHDKNGKLLPNVLRIQFDVDADGRVQNTQILESTTTPELERIVISKMKNEWRYEKGKPATDNRIVVIINPPRR
;
A
#
# COMPACT_ATOMS: atom_id res chain seq x y z
N MET A 1 -60.22 -31.18 3.46
CA MET A 1 -59.98 -30.93 2.02
C MET A 1 -59.57 -29.47 1.92
N LYS A 2 -58.27 -29.12 1.97
CA LYS A 2 -57.25 -29.10 0.92
C LYS A 2 -57.46 -28.00 -0.12
N SER A 3 -56.44 -27.13 -0.22
CA SER A 3 -56.03 -26.32 -1.39
C SER A 3 -56.85 -25.08 -1.74
N ILE A 4 -56.31 -23.97 -2.27
CA ILE A 4 -54.97 -23.58 -2.76
C ILE A 4 -54.98 -22.04 -2.88
N ARG A 5 -53.87 -21.36 -2.55
CA ARG A 5 -53.62 -19.93 -2.89
C ARG A 5 -53.23 -19.81 -4.36
N PRO A 6 -53.42 -18.65 -4.99
CA PRO A 6 -52.20 -18.00 -5.47
C PRO A 6 -52.13 -16.50 -5.23
N LEU A 7 -50.88 -16.13 -4.99
CA LEU A 7 -50.26 -14.83 -4.83
C LEU A 7 -50.29 -14.05 -6.15
N THR A 8 -50.95 -12.90 -6.20
CA THR A 8 -50.76 -11.92 -7.29
C THR A 8 -50.06 -10.69 -6.75
N LEU A 9 -48.73 -10.70 -6.93
CA LEU A 9 -47.80 -9.59 -6.75
C LEU A 9 -47.98 -8.64 -7.94
N ILE A 10 -48.55 -7.44 -7.73
CA ILE A 10 -48.51 -6.37 -8.73
C ILE A 10 -47.67 -5.24 -8.15
N LEU A 11 -46.37 -5.33 -8.43
CA LEU A 11 -45.38 -4.29 -8.21
C LEU A 11 -45.32 -3.44 -9.47
N SER A 12 -45.82 -2.22 -9.43
CA SER A 12 -45.51 -1.17 -10.40
C SER A 12 -45.78 0.20 -9.79
N LEU A 13 -44.82 0.68 -9.01
CA LEU A 13 -44.78 2.07 -8.57
C LEU A 13 -43.81 2.83 -9.50
N LEU A 14 -44.36 3.49 -10.52
CA LEU A 14 -43.67 4.49 -11.33
C LEU A 14 -44.21 5.85 -10.90
N LEU A 15 -43.34 6.76 -10.47
CA LEU A 15 -43.43 8.24 -10.38
C LEU A 15 -42.29 8.64 -9.41
N VAL A 16 -41.48 9.68 -9.53
CA VAL A 16 -41.46 10.87 -10.38
C VAL A 16 -40.08 11.52 -10.18
N ALA A 17 -39.56 12.19 -11.21
CA ALA A 17 -38.37 13.02 -11.09
C ALA A 17 -38.65 14.25 -10.21
N CYS A 18 -37.77 14.54 -9.24
CA CYS A 18 -37.71 15.84 -8.59
C CYS A 18 -36.27 16.35 -8.57
N SER A 19 -36.14 17.62 -8.92
CA SER A 19 -34.94 18.36 -9.29
C SER A 19 -34.29 19.10 -8.11
N GLY A 20 -32.95 18.92 -7.94
CA GLY A 20 -31.95 19.81 -7.29
C GLY A 20 -32.26 20.44 -5.90
N PRO A 21 -31.40 21.30 -5.33
CA PRO A 21 -29.94 21.49 -5.43
C PRO A 21 -29.25 21.39 -4.03
N GLN A 22 -27.92 21.24 -3.93
CA GLN A 22 -27.05 22.13 -3.11
C GLN A 22 -25.61 21.63 -2.94
N ALA A 23 -24.76 22.64 -2.86
CA ALA A 23 -23.35 22.68 -2.49
C ALA A 23 -22.98 21.78 -1.31
N GLY A 24 -21.73 21.31 -1.33
CA GLY A 24 -21.09 20.71 -0.18
C GLY A 24 -19.80 20.00 -0.55
N ASP A 25 -18.70 20.64 -0.21
CA ASP A 25 -17.45 20.01 0.22
C ASP A 25 -16.49 19.48 -0.85
N SER A 26 -15.56 20.36 -1.20
CA SER A 26 -14.11 20.12 -1.09
C SER A 26 -13.69 18.66 -1.33
N ILE A 27 -13.48 18.31 -2.60
CA ILE A 27 -12.65 17.16 -2.95
C ILE A 27 -11.28 17.42 -2.32
N PRO A 28 -10.80 16.62 -1.35
CA PRO A 28 -9.37 16.64 -1.07
C PRO A 28 -8.74 16.02 -2.31
N SER A 29 -8.15 16.87 -3.15
CA SER A 29 -7.15 16.46 -4.12
C SER A 29 -5.90 16.05 -3.33
N GLY A 30 -6.04 14.97 -2.57
CA GLY A 30 -4.94 14.19 -2.04
C GLY A 30 -4.46 13.29 -3.17
N SER A 31 -3.89 13.90 -4.21
CA SER A 31 -2.91 13.19 -5.01
C SER A 31 -1.75 12.88 -4.06
N THR A 32 -1.86 11.78 -3.31
CA THR A 32 -0.66 11.05 -2.91
C THR A 32 -0.10 10.50 -4.20
N SER A 33 0.64 11.37 -4.89
CA SER A 33 1.68 10.97 -5.82
C SER A 33 2.65 10.16 -4.97
N SER A 34 2.32 8.89 -4.77
CA SER A 34 3.30 7.85 -4.59
C SER A 34 4.07 7.89 -5.90
N ALA A 35 5.06 8.79 -5.95
CA ALA A 35 6.19 8.62 -6.81
C ALA A 35 6.75 7.28 -6.36
N ASN A 36 6.27 6.23 -7.01
CA ASN A 36 6.98 5.01 -7.28
C ASN A 36 8.29 5.43 -7.91
N THR A 37 9.19 5.97 -7.08
CA THR A 37 10.54 6.33 -7.45
C THR A 37 11.05 5.07 -8.11
N ALA A 38 11.24 5.15 -9.43
CA ALA A 38 11.89 4.12 -10.20
C ALA A 38 13.36 4.14 -9.77
N ILE A 39 13.62 3.76 -8.52
CA ILE A 39 14.96 3.57 -8.01
C ILE A 39 15.46 2.37 -8.78
N THR A 40 16.26 2.66 -9.79
CA THR A 40 16.80 1.66 -10.69
C THR A 40 17.86 0.91 -9.91
N ILE A 41 17.55 -0.32 -9.53
CA ILE A 41 18.49 -1.24 -8.85
C ILE A 41 19.32 -2.05 -9.84
N HIS A 42 19.13 -1.81 -11.14
CA HIS A 42 19.89 -2.42 -12.22
C HIS A 42 20.90 -1.42 -12.79
N ASP A 43 22.05 -1.93 -13.22
CA ASP A 43 23.00 -1.17 -14.03
C ASP A 43 22.47 -1.00 -15.47
N LYS A 44 23.24 -0.27 -16.29
CA LYS A 44 22.91 -0.03 -17.70
C LYS A 44 22.77 -1.32 -18.55
N ASN A 45 23.24 -2.46 -18.05
CA ASN A 45 23.17 -3.76 -18.71
C ASN A 45 22.05 -4.65 -18.12
N GLY A 46 21.24 -4.13 -17.20
CA GLY A 46 20.19 -4.90 -16.52
C GLY A 46 20.68 -5.76 -15.35
N LYS A 47 21.95 -5.68 -14.95
CA LYS A 47 22.48 -6.43 -13.81
C LYS A 47 22.15 -5.71 -12.51
N LEU A 48 21.70 -6.43 -11.49
CA LEU A 48 21.49 -5.84 -10.17
C LEU A 48 22.78 -5.23 -9.59
N LEU A 49 22.64 -4.04 -9.01
CA LEU A 49 23.71 -3.36 -8.29
C LEU A 49 24.11 -4.21 -7.07
N PRO A 50 25.42 -4.32 -6.77
CA PRO A 50 25.87 -5.09 -5.62
C PRO A 50 25.42 -4.45 -4.30
N ASN A 51 25.20 -5.29 -3.30
CA ASN A 51 24.82 -4.91 -1.95
C ASN A 51 23.53 -4.07 -1.84
N VAL A 52 22.51 -4.38 -2.65
CA VAL A 52 21.22 -3.68 -2.67
C VAL A 52 20.09 -4.60 -2.21
N LEU A 53 19.11 -4.02 -1.50
CA LEU A 53 17.81 -4.65 -1.20
C LEU A 53 16.67 -3.76 -1.66
N ARG A 54 15.67 -4.35 -2.31
CA ARG A 54 14.38 -3.73 -2.58
C ARG A 54 13.36 -4.29 -1.62
N ILE A 55 12.73 -3.42 -0.84
CA ILE A 55 11.84 -3.82 0.26
C ILE A 55 10.49 -3.16 0.08
N GLN A 56 9.42 -3.93 0.31
CA GLN A 56 8.06 -3.45 0.49
C GLN A 56 7.64 -3.61 1.95
N PHE A 57 6.89 -2.66 2.49
CA PHE A 57 6.37 -2.72 3.84
C PHE A 57 5.14 -1.83 4.01
N ASP A 58 4.43 -2.07 5.10
CA ASP A 58 3.30 -1.25 5.52
C ASP A 58 3.66 -0.50 6.80
N VAL A 59 2.91 0.58 7.07
CA VAL A 59 2.95 1.37 8.28
C VAL A 59 1.57 1.34 8.90
N ASP A 60 1.47 0.92 10.16
CA ASP A 60 0.21 0.88 10.90
C ASP A 60 -0.21 2.25 11.46
N ALA A 61 -1.37 2.31 12.11
CA ALA A 61 -1.91 3.54 12.69
C ALA A 61 -1.06 4.09 13.85
N ASP A 62 -0.24 3.26 14.50
CA ASP A 62 0.69 3.67 15.56
C ASP A 62 2.07 4.10 15.00
N GLY A 63 2.21 4.13 13.67
CA GLY A 63 3.44 4.52 12.99
C GLY A 63 4.52 3.43 13.04
N ARG A 64 4.15 2.16 13.21
CA ARG A 64 5.08 1.02 13.24
C ARG A 64 5.12 0.32 11.88
N VAL A 65 6.31 -0.18 11.54
CA VAL A 65 6.52 -0.96 10.32
C VAL A 65 6.01 -2.38 10.50
N GLN A 66 5.20 -2.84 9.55
CA GLN A 66 4.70 -4.21 9.48
C GLN A 66 4.76 -4.75 8.04
N ASN A 67 4.38 -6.01 7.86
CA ASN A 67 4.27 -6.68 6.55
C ASN A 67 5.50 -6.53 5.64
N THR A 68 6.69 -6.49 6.24
CA THR A 68 7.95 -6.29 5.52
C THR A 68 8.26 -7.49 4.62
N GLN A 69 8.50 -7.23 3.33
CA GLN A 69 8.82 -8.21 2.31
C GLN A 69 10.03 -7.73 1.51
N ILE A 70 10.98 -8.63 1.27
CA ILE A 70 12.07 -8.37 0.32
C ILE A 70 11.55 -8.74 -1.06
N LEU A 71 11.56 -7.78 -1.98
CA LEU A 71 11.17 -7.98 -3.37
C LEU A 71 12.36 -8.51 -4.18
N GLU A 72 13.53 -7.90 -3.98
CA GLU A 72 14.78 -8.26 -4.66
C GLU A 72 15.97 -7.98 -3.74
N SER A 73 17.03 -8.77 -3.84
CA SER A 73 18.24 -8.61 -3.01
C SER A 73 19.47 -9.15 -3.73
N THR A 74 20.59 -8.45 -3.59
CA THR A 74 21.93 -8.94 -3.91
C THR A 74 22.79 -9.10 -2.65
N THR A 75 22.17 -9.11 -1.48
CA THR A 75 22.85 -9.20 -0.18
C THR A 75 22.80 -10.61 0.39
N THR A 76 23.44 -10.82 1.54
CA THR A 76 23.37 -12.11 2.23
C THR A 76 22.12 -12.19 3.13
N PRO A 77 21.57 -13.39 3.36
CA PRO A 77 20.41 -13.57 4.24
C PRO A 77 20.60 -13.03 5.66
N GLU A 78 21.82 -13.02 6.19
CA GLU A 78 22.12 -12.46 7.50
C GLU A 78 21.91 -10.95 7.51
N LEU A 79 22.39 -10.27 6.46
CA LEU A 79 22.29 -8.83 6.31
C LEU A 79 20.84 -8.40 6.07
N GLU A 80 20.10 -9.16 5.29
CA GLU A 80 18.64 -9.00 5.10
C GLU A 80 17.89 -9.01 6.44
N ARG A 81 18.17 -10.01 7.29
CA ARG A 81 17.55 -10.12 8.62
C ARG A 81 17.90 -8.93 9.51
N ILE A 82 19.15 -8.45 9.45
CA ILE A 82 19.58 -7.26 10.20
C ILE A 82 18.78 -6.04 9.76
N VAL A 83 18.66 -5.81 8.45
CA VAL A 83 17.90 -4.68 7.90
C VAL A 83 16.42 -4.76 8.32
N ILE A 84 15.77 -5.91 8.13
CA ILE A 84 14.37 -6.09 8.53
C ILE A 84 14.17 -5.88 10.03
N SER A 85 15.07 -6.42 10.86
CA SER A 85 15.03 -6.24 12.31
C SER A 85 15.10 -4.76 12.68
N LYS A 86 16.02 -4.01 12.07
CA LYS A 86 16.12 -2.55 12.29
C LYS A 86 14.87 -1.81 11.84
N MET A 87 14.32 -2.14 10.67
CA MET A 87 13.08 -1.54 10.18
C MET A 87 11.93 -1.73 11.17
N LYS A 88 11.70 -2.97 11.63
CA LYS A 88 10.60 -3.27 12.56
C LYS A 88 10.80 -2.65 13.93
N ASN A 89 12.02 -2.72 14.46
CA ASN A 89 12.29 -2.36 15.85
C ASN A 89 12.61 -0.89 16.05
N GLU A 90 13.26 -0.23 15.08
CA GLU A 90 13.79 1.12 15.25
C GLU A 90 12.99 2.19 14.49
N TRP A 91 12.39 1.85 13.34
CA TRP A 91 11.73 2.88 12.51
C TRP A 91 10.38 3.30 13.08
N ARG A 92 10.12 4.60 13.04
CA ARG A 92 8.87 5.22 13.50
C ARG A 92 8.39 6.22 12.47
N TYR A 93 7.13 6.07 12.07
CA TYR A 93 6.42 6.99 11.20
C TYR A 93 5.43 7.82 12.03
N GLU A 94 4.84 8.83 11.40
CA GLU A 94 3.86 9.68 12.05
C GLU A 94 2.61 8.89 12.45
N LYS A 95 2.20 9.03 13.71
CA LYS A 95 1.00 8.36 14.24
C LYS A 95 -0.26 8.89 13.55
N GLY A 96 -1.23 8.01 13.30
CA GLY A 96 -2.49 8.34 12.64
C GLY A 96 -2.39 8.45 11.11
N LYS A 97 -1.23 8.14 10.53
CA LYS A 97 -1.00 8.12 9.08
C LYS A 97 -0.57 6.73 8.59
N PRO A 98 -1.45 5.72 8.66
CA PRO A 98 -1.14 4.40 8.13
C PRO A 98 -0.94 4.48 6.61
N ALA A 99 -0.07 3.62 6.09
CA ALA A 99 0.24 3.56 4.66
C ALA A 99 0.59 2.12 4.27
N THR A 100 0.16 1.69 3.08
CA THR A 100 0.44 0.35 2.57
C THR A 100 1.34 0.40 1.36
N ASP A 101 2.02 -0.71 1.08
CA ASP A 101 2.84 -0.91 -0.12
C ASP A 101 3.97 0.11 -0.30
N ASN A 102 4.50 0.64 0.80
CA ASN A 102 5.67 1.52 0.77
C ASN A 102 6.86 0.74 0.24
N ARG A 103 7.58 1.32 -0.73
CA ARG A 103 8.72 0.67 -1.38
C ARG A 103 9.97 1.52 -1.26
N ILE A 104 11.05 0.87 -0.84
CA ILE A 104 12.36 1.50 -0.70
C ILE A 104 13.44 0.62 -1.31
N VAL A 105 14.59 1.25 -1.52
CA VAL A 105 15.84 0.57 -1.86
C VAL A 105 16.86 0.90 -0.79
N VAL A 106 17.47 -0.13 -0.22
CA VAL A 106 18.56 -0.02 0.75
C VAL A 106 19.86 -0.37 0.04
N ILE A 107 20.80 0.56 0.00
CA ILE A 107 22.14 0.36 -0.56
C ILE A 107 23.11 0.23 0.60
N ILE A 108 23.82 -0.91 0.68
CA ILE A 108 24.76 -1.18 1.76
C ILE A 108 26.18 -0.96 1.26
N ASN A 109 26.76 0.16 1.68
CA ASN A 109 28.12 0.51 1.34
C ASN A 109 29.08 -0.12 2.36
N PRO A 110 30.06 -0.93 1.93
CA PRO A 110 31.10 -1.40 2.84
C PRO A 110 31.93 -0.21 3.34
N PRO A 111 32.46 -0.27 4.58
CA PRO A 111 33.35 0.76 5.07
C PRO A 111 34.57 0.90 4.15
N ARG A 112 34.93 2.14 3.83
CA ARG A 112 36.18 2.42 3.10
C ARG A 112 37.35 2.05 4.02
N ARG A 113 38.22 1.16 3.55
CA ARG A 113 39.49 0.84 4.23
C ARG A 113 40.51 1.93 3.99
#